data_AF-A0AB36JXM4-F1
#
_entry.id   AF-A0AB36JXM4-F1
#
_cell.length_a   1.000
_cell.length_b   1.000
_cell.length_c   1.000
_cell.angle_alpha   90.00
_cell.angle_beta   90.00
_cell.angle_gamma   90.00
#
_symmetry.space_group_name_H-M   'P 1'
#
loop_
_entity.id
_entity.type
_entity.pdbx_description
1 polymer ?
#
loop_
_entity_poly.entity_id
_entity_poly.type
_entity_poly.pdbx_seq_one_letter_code
_entity_poly.pdbx_strand_id
1 'polypeptide(L)'
;MSIHSRSYTLNTTPARQAHVRVIPNGNVMVHIADEESPHLAEFDEVTFQRKGKITQLLAEHIEPGKHDNWALPLNHGDANELATLIDQAQEEFEILMRDLS
;
A
#
# COMPACT_ATOMS: atom_id res chain seq x y z
N MET A 1 -15.28 10.00 3.67
CA MET A 1 -14.29 8.91 3.58
C MET A 1 -14.41 8.23 2.24
N SER A 2 -13.44 8.45 1.37
CA SER A 2 -13.38 7.83 0.05
C SER A 2 -12.32 6.73 0.08
N ILE A 3 -12.71 5.51 -0.27
CA ILE A 3 -11.74 4.42 -0.47
C ILE A 3 -11.10 4.64 -1.83
N HIS A 4 -9.77 4.81 -1.86
CA HIS A 4 -9.04 4.97 -3.12
C HIS A 4 -8.59 3.59 -3.60
N SER A 5 -9.17 3.11 -4.71
CA SER A 5 -8.81 1.82 -5.30
C SER A 5 -8.10 2.00 -6.64
N ARG A 6 -6.96 1.35 -6.82
CA ARG A 6 -6.19 1.40 -8.06
C ARG A 6 -5.52 0.08 -8.40
N SER A 7 -5.38 -0.19 -9.68
CA SER A 7 -4.67 -1.36 -10.21
C SER A 7 -3.30 -0.95 -10.72
N TYR A 8 -2.27 -1.70 -10.35
CA TYR A 8 -0.90 -1.49 -10.80
C TYR A 8 -0.34 -2.76 -11.42
N THR A 9 0.55 -2.58 -12.39
CA THR A 9 1.31 -3.69 -12.97
C THR A 9 2.61 -3.84 -12.20
N LEU A 10 2.82 -5.02 -11.61
CA LEU A 10 4.01 -5.32 -10.85
C LEU A 10 5.20 -5.56 -11.78
N ASN A 11 6.34 -5.02 -11.40
CA ASN A 11 7.61 -5.22 -12.08
C ASN A 11 8.24 -6.58 -11.70
N THR A 12 7.45 -7.65 -11.75
CA THR A 12 7.86 -9.04 -11.57
C THR A 12 8.04 -9.74 -12.92
N THR A 13 8.65 -10.92 -12.93
CA THR A 13 8.72 -11.80 -14.12
C THR A 13 8.16 -13.17 -13.74
N PRO A 14 6.95 -13.55 -14.18
CA PRO A 14 6.04 -12.82 -15.09
C PRO A 14 5.44 -11.55 -14.46
N ALA A 15 5.00 -10.61 -15.30
CA ALA A 15 4.32 -9.40 -14.84
C ALA A 15 2.95 -9.77 -14.25
N ARG A 16 2.66 -9.28 -13.04
CA ARG A 16 1.42 -9.55 -12.32
C ARG A 16 0.61 -8.27 -12.14
N GLN A 17 -0.70 -8.40 -11.93
CA GLN A 17 -1.57 -7.28 -11.58
C GLN A 17 -1.82 -7.26 -10.07
N ALA A 18 -1.69 -6.09 -9.48
CA ALA A 18 -2.04 -5.85 -8.08
C ALA A 18 -3.14 -4.78 -7.99
N HIS A 19 -4.19 -5.10 -7.27
CA HIS A 19 -5.26 -4.18 -6.91
C HIS A 19 -5.01 -3.66 -5.50
N VAL A 20 -4.66 -2.38 -5.39
CA VAL A 20 -4.41 -1.70 -4.13
C VAL A 20 -5.63 -0.88 -3.73
N ARG A 21 -6.02 -1.00 -2.47
CA ARG A 21 -7.05 -0.16 -1.85
C ARG A 21 -6.43 0.56 -0.67
N VAL A 22 -6.41 1.88 -0.76
CA VAL A 22 -6.04 2.77 0.34
C VAL A 22 -7.33 3.13 1.07
N ILE A 23 -7.43 2.71 2.33
CA ILE A 23 -8.62 2.86 3.15
C ILE A 23 -8.32 3.97 4.17
N PRO A 24 -9.15 5.03 4.26
CA PRO A 24 -8.92 6.18 5.16
C PRO A 24 -9.24 5.84 6.63
N ASN A 25 -8.88 4.63 7.05
CA ASN A 25 -8.91 4.13 8.42
C ASN A 25 -7.49 3.79 8.91
N GLY A 26 -6.46 4.13 8.13
CA GLY A 26 -5.07 3.80 8.42
C GLY A 26 -4.52 2.57 7.71
N ASN A 27 -5.26 1.94 6.77
CA ASN A 27 -4.83 0.69 6.15
C ASN A 27 -4.66 0.75 4.63
N VAL A 28 -3.65 0.03 4.14
CA VAL A 28 -3.49 -0.36 2.73
C VAL A 28 -3.78 -1.84 2.59
N MET A 29 -4.63 -2.19 1.63
CA MET A 29 -4.91 -3.57 1.26
C MET A 29 -4.46 -3.82 -0.18
N VAL A 30 -3.72 -4.90 -0.41
CA VAL A 30 -3.19 -5.27 -1.72
C VAL A 30 -3.69 -6.66 -2.10
N HIS A 31 -4.35 -6.78 -3.24
CA HIS A 31 -4.77 -8.06 -3.79
C HIS A 31 -4.03 -8.33 -5.10
N ILE A 32 -3.18 -9.36 -5.11
CA ILE A 32 -2.46 -9.79 -6.31
C ILE A 32 -3.31 -10.84 -7.01
N ALA A 33 -3.53 -10.70 -8.32
CA ALA A 33 -4.47 -11.54 -9.07
C ALA A 33 -4.18 -13.05 -9.02
N ASP A 34 -2.94 -13.44 -8.71
CA ASP A 34 -2.49 -14.83 -8.61
C ASP A 34 -2.52 -15.38 -7.16
N GLU A 35 -3.05 -14.62 -6.21
CA GLU A 35 -3.03 -14.95 -4.78
C GLU A 35 -4.44 -15.00 -4.18
N GLU A 36 -4.70 -16.01 -3.35
CA GLU A 36 -6.04 -16.22 -2.77
C GLU A 36 -6.37 -15.20 -1.68
N SER A 37 -5.37 -14.71 -0.95
CA SER A 37 -5.56 -13.82 0.20
C SER A 37 -5.00 -12.43 -0.09
N PRO A 38 -5.72 -11.36 0.30
CA PRO A 38 -5.18 -10.02 0.23
C PRO A 38 -4.13 -9.81 1.32
N HIS A 39 -3.12 -9.02 1.00
CA HIS A 39 -2.18 -8.47 1.96
C HIS A 39 -2.75 -7.22 2.59
N LEU A 40 -2.53 -7.03 3.89
CA LEU A 40 -2.97 -5.88 4.64
C LEU A 40 -1.76 -5.30 5.37
N ALA A 41 -1.67 -3.97 5.44
CA ALA A 41 -0.72 -3.27 6.30
C ALA A 41 -1.29 -1.93 6.76
N GLU A 42 -0.82 -1.45 7.91
CA GLU A 42 -1.08 -0.08 8.37
C GLU A 42 -0.19 0.92 7.62
N PHE A 43 -0.62 2.18 7.54
CA PHE A 43 0.16 3.24 6.88
C PHE A 43 1.54 3.42 7.54
N ASP A 44 1.63 3.24 8.85
CA ASP A 44 2.89 3.31 9.60
C ASP A 44 3.79 2.07 9.41
N GLU A 45 3.26 0.97 8.86
CA GLU A 45 4.00 -0.26 8.59
C GLU A 45 4.53 -0.34 7.16
N VAL A 46 4.15 0.61 6.29
CA VAL A 46 4.57 0.62 4.89
C VAL A 46 5.65 1.64 4.59
N THR A 47 6.64 1.26 3.80
CA THR A 47 7.73 2.14 3.38
C THR A 47 8.05 1.98 1.90
N PHE A 48 8.29 3.09 1.21
CA PHE A 48 8.75 3.08 -0.17
C PHE A 48 10.29 3.03 -0.24
N GLN A 49 10.84 1.95 -0.80
CA GLN A 49 12.27 1.83 -1.08
C GLN A 49 12.56 1.82 -2.58
N ARG A 50 13.34 2.80 -3.03
CA ARG A 50 13.83 2.85 -4.41
C ARG A 50 14.96 1.83 -4.61
N LYS A 51 14.80 0.93 -5.58
CA LYS A 51 15.85 -0.04 -5.98
C LYS A 51 16.09 0.03 -7.49
N GLY A 52 17.10 0.83 -7.87
CA GLY A 52 17.49 1.01 -9.26
C GLY A 52 16.35 1.57 -10.13
N LYS A 53 15.81 0.74 -11.02
CA LYS A 53 14.73 1.06 -11.97
C LYS A 53 13.32 0.75 -11.46
N ILE A 54 13.18 0.27 -10.23
CA ILE A 54 11.88 0.07 -9.57
C ILE A 54 11.83 0.79 -8.23
N THR A 55 10.62 0.96 -7.72
CA THR A 55 10.37 1.37 -6.35
C THR A 55 9.50 0.30 -5.70
N GLN A 56 9.93 -0.20 -4.55
CA GLN A 56 9.20 -1.23 -3.81
C GLN A 56 8.41 -0.57 -2.68
N LEU A 57 7.13 -0.87 -2.58
CA LEU A 57 6.39 -0.69 -1.33
C LEU A 57 6.66 -1.92 -0.47
N LEU A 58 7.22 -1.73 0.71
CA LEU A 58 7.48 -2.79 1.67
C LEU A 58 6.50 -2.64 2.82
N ALA A 59 5.91 -3.73 3.28
CA ALA A 59 5.20 -3.79 4.55
C ALA A 59 6.05 -4.60 5.54
N GLU A 60 6.42 -3.96 6.64
CA GLU A 60 7.18 -4.58 7.74
C GLU A 60 6.33 -4.48 9.01
N HIS A 61 5.68 -5.59 9.37
CA HIS A 61 4.86 -5.63 10.56
C HIS A 61 5.73 -5.61 11.82
N ILE A 62 5.43 -4.69 12.73
CA ILE A 62 6.20 -4.49 13.96
C ILE A 62 6.03 -5.70 14.90
N GLU A 63 4.87 -6.36 14.84
CA GLU A 63 4.54 -7.54 15.65
C GLU A 63 4.77 -8.84 14.86
N PRO A 64 5.79 -9.65 15.20
CA PRO A 64 6.03 -10.91 14.52
C PRO A 64 4.84 -11.87 14.70
N GLY A 65 4.22 -12.27 13.59
CA GLY A 65 3.15 -13.27 13.54
C GLY A 65 1.72 -12.72 13.41
N LYS A 66 1.52 -11.40 13.35
CA LYS A 66 0.20 -10.80 13.13
C LYS A 66 -0.19 -10.81 11.64
N HIS A 67 0.77 -10.48 10.77
CA HIS A 67 0.62 -10.47 9.31
C HIS A 67 1.97 -10.81 8.64
N ASP A 68 1.91 -11.32 7.41
CA ASP A 68 3.10 -11.62 6.62
C ASP A 68 3.73 -10.36 6.04
N ASN A 69 5.05 -10.21 6.14
CA ASN A 69 5.75 -9.12 5.46
C ASN A 69 5.67 -9.31 3.94
N TRP A 70 5.33 -8.25 3.23
CA TRP A 70 5.18 -8.29 1.78
C TRP A 70 5.87 -7.13 1.08
N ALA A 71 6.14 -7.31 -0.20
CA ALA A 71 6.82 -6.32 -1.03
C ALA A 71 6.12 -6.20 -2.39
N LEU A 72 5.77 -4.97 -2.77
CA LEU A 72 5.13 -4.64 -4.03
C LEU A 72 6.11 -3.89 -4.94
N PRO A 73 6.73 -4.56 -5.92
CA PRO A 73 7.63 -3.90 -6.87
C PRO A 73 6.81 -3.12 -7.91
N LEU A 74 6.86 -1.80 -7.83
CA LEU A 74 6.19 -0.87 -8.72
C LEU A 74 7.20 -0.15 -9.60
N ASN A 75 6.71 0.42 -10.71
CA ASN A 75 7.47 1.42 -11.44
C ASN A 75 7.50 2.74 -10.63
N HIS A 76 8.42 3.65 -10.95
CA HIS A 76 8.56 4.92 -10.23
C HIS A 76 7.33 5.82 -10.26
N GLY A 77 6.60 5.84 -11.38
CA GLY A 77 5.39 6.65 -11.52
C GLY A 77 4.28 6.12 -10.62
N ASP A 78 3.99 4.82 -10.72
CA ASP A 78 2.99 4.12 -9.92
C ASP A 78 3.28 4.23 -8.42
N ALA A 79 4.56 4.11 -8.03
CA ALA A 79 4.95 4.22 -6.63
C ALA A 79 4.75 5.64 -6.06
N ASN A 80 5.13 6.68 -6.81
CA ASN A 80 4.93 8.07 -6.38
C ASN A 80 3.45 8.42 -6.27
N GLU A 81 2.65 7.92 -7.20
CA GLU A 81 1.21 8.10 -7.18
C GLU A 81 0.57 7.38 -5.99
N LEU A 82 0.96 6.13 -5.73
CA LEU A 82 0.48 5.39 -4.56
C LEU A 82 0.89 6.07 -3.25
N ALA A 83 2.12 6.59 -3.16
CA ALA A 83 2.56 7.37 -2.00
C ALA A 83 1.67 8.59 -1.78
N THR A 84 1.36 9.33 -2.85
CA THR A 84 0.47 10.50 -2.79
C THR A 84 -0.93 10.12 -2.31
N LEU A 85 -1.47 8.98 -2.75
CA LEU A 85 -2.78 8.48 -2.31
C LEU A 85 -2.78 8.07 -0.83
N ILE A 86 -1.70 7.46 -0.35
CA ILE A 86 -1.54 7.12 1.07
C ILE A 86 -1.45 8.39 1.91
N ASP A 87 -0.63 9.36 1.52
CA ASP A 87 -0.48 10.63 2.23
C ASP A 87 -1.82 11.39 2.33
N GLN A 88 -2.60 11.44 1.24
CA GLN A 88 -3.93 12.05 1.23
C GLN A 88 -4.90 11.31 2.18
N ALA A 89 -4.89 9.98 2.17
CA ALA A 89 -5.76 9.19 3.03
C ALA A 89 -5.34 9.28 4.51
N GLN A 90 -4.05 9.41 4.80
CA GLN A 90 -3.50 9.67 6.14
C GLN A 90 -3.98 11.03 6.64
N GLU A 91 -3.88 12.09 5.83
CA GLU A 91 -4.36 13.43 6.20
C GLU A 91 -5.87 13.42 6.46
N GLU A 92 -6.66 12.75 5.62
CA GLU A 92 -8.11 12.56 5.86
C GLU A 92 -8.39 11.83 7.18
N PHE A 93 -7.59 10.81 7.52
CA PHE A 93 -7.72 10.06 8.75
C PHE A 93 -7.36 10.90 9.99
N GLU A 94 -6.28 11.68 9.93
CA GLU A 94 -5.88 12.58 11.01
C GLU A 94 -6.91 13.69 11.27
N ILE A 95 -7.47 14.28 10.20
CA ILE A 95 -8.56 15.25 10.31
C ILE A 95 -9.78 14.61 10.98
N LEU A 96 -10.16 13.41 10.56
CA LEU A 96 -11.29 12.68 11.15
C LEU A 96 -11.08 12.44 12.66
N MET A 97 -9.88 11.99 13.04
CA MET A 97 -9.53 11.73 14.44
C MET A 97 -9.51 13.01 15.28
N ARG A 98 -9.18 14.15 14.67
CA ARG A 98 -9.24 15.47 15.31
C ARG A 98 -10.67 15.99 15.48
N ASP A 99 -11.55 15.77 14.51
CA ASP A 99 -12.95 16.22 14.61
C ASP A 99 -13.79 15.37 15.60
N LEU A 100 -13.30 14.17 15.94
CA LEU A 100 -13.89 13.27 16.92
C LEU A 100 -13.40 13.51 18.37
N SER A 101 -12.44 14.41 18.59
CA SER A 101 -11.89 14.78 19.90
C SER A 101 -12.54 16.03 20.49
#